data_AF-A0A7V8JJF6-F1
#
_entry.id   AF-A0A7V8JJF6-F1
#
_cell.length_a   1.000
_cell.length_b   1.000
_cell.length_c   1.000
_cell.angle_alpha   90.00
_cell.angle_beta   90.00
_cell.angle_gamma   90.00
#
_symmetry.space_group_name_H-M   'P 1'
#
loop_
_entity.id
_entity.type
_entity.pdbx_description
1 polymer ?
#
loop_
_entity_poly.entity_id
_entity_poly.type
_entity_poly.pdbx_seq_one_letter_code
_entity_poly.pdbx_strand_id
1 'polypeptide(L)' 'MNEQSTLTKPCDHDGCGCQIPISRDYCNEACRMAAEEQNVGSTCECGHAACQQLHHHH' A
#
# COMPACT_ATOMS: atom_id res chain seq x y z
N MET A 1 24.11 -12.47 13.15
CA MET A 1 22.85 -12.65 12.40
C MET A 1 22.74 -11.44 11.49
N ASN A 2 23.14 -11.53 10.21
CA ASN A 2 23.31 -10.33 9.37
C ASN A 2 21.95 -9.84 8.85
N GLU A 3 21.45 -8.82 9.54
CA GLU A 3 20.88 -7.59 8.99
C GLU A 3 20.36 -7.70 7.54
N GLN A 4 19.23 -8.41 7.37
CA GLN A 4 18.30 -8.04 6.31
C GLN A 4 17.72 -6.69 6.72
N SER A 5 18.41 -5.62 6.35
CA SER A 5 17.77 -4.33 6.11
C SER A 5 16.75 -4.60 5.01
N THR A 6 15.54 -4.99 5.39
CA THR A 6 14.44 -5.24 4.47
C THR A 6 14.11 -3.89 3.85
N LEU A 7 14.75 -3.60 2.73
CA LEU A 7 14.57 -2.36 2.01
C LEU A 7 13.09 -2.29 1.63
N THR A 8 12.35 -1.40 2.27
CA THR A 8 10.94 -1.20 2.02
C THR A 8 10.74 0.02 1.14
N LYS A 9 9.74 -0.07 0.26
CA LYS A 9 9.23 1.04 -0.53
C LYS A 9 7.74 1.27 -0.20
N PRO A 10 7.18 2.46 -0.47
CA PRO A 10 5.74 2.64 -0.41
C PRO A 10 5.03 1.76 -1.46
N CYS A 11 3.80 1.39 -1.17
CA CYS A 11 2.92 0.75 -2.14
C CYS A 11 2.69 1.66 -3.35
N ASP A 12 2.68 1.11 -4.56
CA ASP A 12 2.44 1.87 -5.81
C ASP A 12 0.96 2.28 -6.04
N HIS A 13 0.12 2.19 -5.00
CA HIS A 13 -1.28 2.61 -5.07
C HIS A 13 -1.44 3.98 -4.41
N ASP A 14 -1.99 4.95 -5.13
CA ASP A 14 -2.26 6.28 -4.61
C ASP A 14 -3.20 6.23 -3.40
N GLY A 15 -2.89 6.99 -2.35
CA GLY A 15 -3.60 6.94 -1.07
C GLY A 15 -3.30 5.70 -0.20
N CYS A 16 -2.43 4.78 -0.63
CA CYS A 16 -1.96 3.68 0.22
C CYS A 16 -0.73 4.06 1.05
N GLY A 17 -0.87 4.08 2.38
CA GLY A 17 0.23 4.36 3.32
C GLY A 17 1.10 3.14 3.69
N CYS A 18 0.99 2.01 3.00
CA CYS A 18 1.70 0.78 3.36
C CYS A 18 3.18 0.82 2.95
N GLN A 19 4.07 0.39 3.85
CA GLN A 19 5.45 0.04 3.50
C GLN A 19 5.54 -1.44 3.15
N ILE A 20 6.08 -1.75 1.98
CA ILE A 20 6.21 -3.10 1.44
C ILE A 20 7.65 -3.39 1.04
N PRO A 21 8.08 -4.66 0.96
CA PRO A 21 9.42 -4.99 0.47
C PRO A 21 9.62 -4.50 -0.97
N ILE A 22 10.82 -4.04 -1.32
CA ILE A 22 11.13 -3.55 -2.68
C ILE A 22 10.87 -4.59 -3.79
N SER A 23 10.84 -5.87 -3.44
CA SER A 23 10.51 -6.98 -4.34
C SER A 23 9.01 -7.07 -4.71
N ARG A 24 8.15 -6.22 -4.14
CA ARG A 24 6.71 -6.19 -4.39
C ARG A 24 6.28 -4.77 -4.73
N ASP A 25 5.30 -4.64 -5.63
CA ASP A 25 4.76 -3.35 -6.03
C ASP A 25 3.52 -2.92 -5.24
N TYR A 26 2.73 -3.91 -4.83
CA TYR A 26 1.49 -3.69 -4.10
C TYR A 26 1.47 -4.48 -2.80
N CYS A 27 0.86 -3.90 -1.75
CA CYS A 27 0.70 -4.59 -0.47
C CYS A 27 -0.33 -5.72 -0.53
N ASN A 28 -1.32 -5.61 -1.39
CA ASN A 28 -2.37 -6.61 -1.61
C ASN A 28 -2.97 -6.48 -3.03
N GLU A 29 -3.75 -7.46 -3.45
CA GLU A 29 -4.46 -7.49 -4.74
C GLU A 29 -5.42 -6.31 -4.93
N ALA A 30 -6.12 -5.87 -3.87
CA ALA A 30 -6.98 -4.69 -3.94
C ALA A 30 -6.24 -3.43 -4.44
N CYS A 31 -5.01 -3.20 -3.96
CA CYS A 31 -4.19 -2.08 -4.44
C CYS A 31 -3.70 -2.25 -5.88
N ARG A 32 -3.43 -3.50 -6.30
CA ARG A 32 -3.05 -3.78 -7.68
C ARG A 32 -4.21 -3.48 -8.62
N MET A 33 -5.40 -4.00 -8.31
CA MET A 33 -6.61 -3.80 -9.10
C MET A 33 -6.97 -2.32 -9.18
N ALA A 34 -6.97 -1.60 -8.05
CA ALA A 34 -7.27 -0.17 -8.02
C ALA A 34 -6.28 0.69 -8.83
N ALA A 35 -4.99 0.31 -8.85
CA ALA A 35 -3.98 0.96 -9.68
C ALA A 35 -4.19 0.69 -11.18
N GLU A 36 -4.56 -0.55 -11.55
CA GLU A 36 -4.88 -0.92 -12.94
C GLU A 36 -6.16 -0.24 -13.44
N GLU A 37 -7.16 -0.09 -12.58
CA GLU A 37 -8.43 0.57 -12.89
C GLU A 37 -8.33 2.10 -13.00
N GLN A 38 -7.13 2.68 -12.77
CA GLN A 38 -6.90 4.13 -12.68
C GLN A 38 -7.90 4.83 -11.74
N ASN A 39 -8.34 4.12 -10.70
CA ASN A 39 -9.28 4.65 -9.73
C ASN A 39 -8.51 5.43 -8.65
N VAL A 40 -7.78 6.47 -9.08
CA VAL A 40 -6.83 7.27 -8.28
C VAL A 40 -7.54 8.09 -7.17
N GLY A 41 -8.86 7.99 -7.04
CA GLY A 41 -9.66 8.69 -6.03
C GLY A 41 -10.35 7.80 -5.00
N SER A 42 -10.24 6.47 -5.12
CA SER A 42 -10.94 5.55 -4.21
C SER A 42 -10.13 5.25 -2.96
N THR A 43 -10.86 5.16 -1.85
CA THR A 43 -10.36 4.74 -0.53
C THR A 43 -9.54 3.46 -0.64
N CYS A 44 -8.36 3.41 -0.02
CA CYS A 44 -7.51 2.24 -0.06
C CYS A 44 -8.10 1.12 0.80
N GLU A 45 -8.63 0.08 0.14
CA GLU A 45 -9.28 -1.07 0.78
C GLU A 45 -8.32 -2.24 1.06
N CYS A 46 -7.02 -1.97 1.17
CA CYS A 46 -6.03 -3.04 1.39
C CYS A 46 -6.14 -3.73 2.76
N GLY A 47 -6.93 -3.18 3.70
CA GLY A 47 -7.19 -3.76 5.02
C GLY A 47 -6.07 -3.58 6.05
N HIS A 48 -4.96 -2.90 5.69
CA HIS A 48 -3.86 -2.65 6.62
C HIS A 48 -4.15 -1.44 7.52
N ALA A 49 -3.70 -1.53 8.78
CA ALA A 49 -3.87 -0.46 9.78
C ALA A 49 -3.31 0.90 9.33
N ALA A 50 -2.23 0.90 8.53
CA ALA A 50 -1.64 2.12 7.97
C ALA A 50 -2.63 2.87 7.07
N CYS A 51 -3.44 2.15 6.27
CA CYS A 51 -4.45 2.76 5.40
C CYS A 51 -5.75 3.02 6.15
N GLN A 52 -6.15 2.15 7.07
CA GLN A 52 -7.39 2.30 7.83
C GLN A 52 -7.41 3.58 8.69
N GLN A 53 -6.25 4.01 9.21
CA GLN A 53 -6.09 5.29 9.93
C GLN A 53 -6.16 6.52 9.01
N LEU A 54 -5.71 6.40 7.76
CA LEU A 54 -5.82 7.45 6.73
C LEU A 54 -7.28 7.78 6.40
N HIS A 55 -8.19 6.80 6.48
CA HIS A 55 -9.62 6.98 6.18
C HIS A 55 -10.47 7.43 7.36
N HIS A 56 -9.95 7.40 8.59
CA HIS A 56 -10.71 7.74 9.80
C HIS A 56 -10.74 9.25 10.13
N HIS A 57 -10.12 10.09 9.29
CA HIS A 57 -9.96 11.53 9.49
C HIS A 57 -10.80 12.39 8.53
N HIS A 58 -11.99 11.93 8.14
CA HIS A 58 -12.93 12.69 7.31
C HIS A 58 -14.35 12.68 7.90
#